data_AF-A0A846VBW3-F1
#
_entry.id   AF-A0A846VBW3-F1
#
_cell.length_a   1.000
_cell.length_b   1.000
_cell.length_c   1.000
_cell.angle_alpha   90.00
_cell.angle_beta   90.00
_cell.angle_gamma   90.00
#
_symmetry.space_group_name_H-M   'P 1'
#
loop_
_entity.id
_entity.type
_entity.pdbx_description
1 polymer ?
#
loop_
_entity_poly.entity_id
_entity_poly.type
_entity_poly.pdbx_seq_one_letter_code
_entity_poly.pdbx_strand_id
1 'polypeptide(L)'
;MDASLTVSSALLVFQFFFSAILAVGVSIISRGYNPQHGIRIQRARNPTALLFLILAITFATIGPVLATNSFATTWTPAYGASVHGGLPIGSVKVWVFILDIALVSIIINKTGGWRASPFPSLNFSIPAIAILLGDSGAKVAIYTTLLALIFGGSLWYWRSHGAHIESGRSEDDVALWIVTILALALTTAIGVFTRHT
;
A
#
# COMPACT_ATOMS: atom_id res chain seq x y z
N MET A 1 -22.60 -18.93 -1.48
CA MET A 1 -21.57 -17.99 -2.00
C MET A 1 -20.22 -18.56 -1.65
N ASP A 2 -19.31 -18.63 -2.61
CA ASP A 2 -18.00 -19.21 -2.37
C ASP A 2 -17.11 -18.20 -1.65
N ALA A 3 -16.58 -18.58 -0.49
CA ALA A 3 -15.74 -17.69 0.33
C ALA A 3 -14.52 -17.15 -0.45
N SER A 4 -14.03 -17.90 -1.43
CA SER A 4 -12.95 -17.48 -2.34
C SER A 4 -13.36 -16.31 -3.26
N LEU A 5 -14.61 -16.28 -3.75
CA LEU A 5 -15.16 -15.17 -4.52
C LEU A 5 -15.37 -13.94 -3.65
N THR A 6 -15.86 -14.10 -2.41
CA THR A 6 -15.98 -12.99 -1.45
C THR A 6 -14.62 -12.36 -1.14
N VAL A 7 -13.59 -13.17 -0.85
CA VAL A 7 -12.21 -12.68 -0.62
C VAL A 7 -11.62 -12.00 -1.86
N SER A 8 -11.82 -12.57 -3.05
CA SER A 8 -11.30 -12.01 -4.31
C SER A 8 -11.99 -10.67 -4.66
N SER A 9 -13.29 -10.57 -4.39
CA SER A 9 -14.07 -9.34 -4.60
C SER A 9 -13.67 -8.25 -3.61
N ALA A 10 -13.49 -8.59 -2.33
CA ALA A 10 -13.03 -7.66 -1.31
C ALA A 10 -11.59 -7.14 -1.58
N LEU A 11 -10.71 -7.99 -2.11
CA LEU A 11 -9.37 -7.61 -2.57
C LEU A 11 -9.42 -6.61 -3.74
N LEU A 12 -10.33 -6.83 -4.71
CA LEU A 12 -10.54 -5.92 -5.85
C LEU A 12 -11.07 -4.56 -5.39
N VAL A 13 -12.07 -4.55 -4.50
CA VAL A 13 -12.63 -3.31 -3.91
C VAL A 13 -11.56 -2.56 -3.12
N PHE A 14 -10.75 -3.25 -2.31
CA PHE A 14 -9.60 -2.65 -1.64
C PHE A 14 -8.63 -2.01 -2.65
N GLN A 15 -8.23 -2.75 -3.69
CA GLN A 15 -7.30 -2.25 -4.72
C GLN A 15 -7.81 -0.99 -5.44
N PHE A 16 -9.10 -0.94 -5.76
CA PHE A 16 -9.72 0.24 -6.35
C PHE A 16 -9.63 1.45 -5.41
N PHE A 17 -10.06 1.32 -4.15
CA PHE A 17 -10.03 2.43 -3.20
C PHE A 17 -8.61 2.85 -2.80
N PHE A 18 -7.69 1.90 -2.63
CA PHE A 18 -6.28 2.16 -2.33
C PHE A 18 -5.61 2.97 -3.46
N SER A 19 -5.81 2.53 -4.71
CA SER A 19 -5.35 3.24 -5.90
C SER A 19 -5.99 4.64 -6.03
N ALA A 20 -7.28 4.76 -5.73
CA ALA A 20 -8.00 6.03 -5.76
C ALA A 20 -7.50 7.02 -4.68
N ILE A 21 -7.25 6.57 -3.46
CA ILE A 21 -6.70 7.40 -2.37
C ILE A 21 -5.30 7.91 -2.74
N LEU A 22 -4.45 7.05 -3.30
CA LEU A 22 -3.12 7.44 -3.79
C LEU A 22 -3.23 8.47 -4.93
N ALA A 23 -4.09 8.23 -5.92
CA ALA A 23 -4.29 9.13 -7.06
C ALA A 23 -4.87 10.49 -6.64
N VAL A 24 -5.84 10.51 -5.73
CA VAL A 24 -6.43 11.74 -5.17
C VAL A 24 -5.39 12.51 -4.35
N GLY A 25 -4.65 11.86 -3.46
CA GLY A 25 -3.60 12.50 -2.67
C GLY A 25 -2.50 13.11 -3.56
N VAL A 26 -2.01 12.38 -4.56
CA VAL A 26 -1.03 12.89 -5.53
C VAL A 26 -1.62 14.06 -6.33
N SER A 27 -2.91 14.02 -6.65
CA SER A 27 -3.65 15.10 -7.34
C SER A 27 -3.96 16.33 -6.47
N ILE A 28 -3.82 16.22 -5.15
CA ILE A 28 -3.89 17.35 -4.21
C ILE A 28 -2.49 17.96 -4.07
N ILE A 29 -1.46 17.14 -3.82
CA ILE A 29 -0.05 17.57 -3.70
C ILE A 29 0.45 18.23 -4.99
N SER A 30 -0.02 17.77 -6.15
CA SER A 30 0.35 18.35 -7.46
C SER A 30 -0.10 19.81 -7.65
N ARG A 31 -1.17 20.25 -6.97
CA ARG A 31 -1.80 21.58 -7.16
C ARG A 31 -0.99 22.74 -6.56
N GLY A 32 -0.05 22.48 -5.66
CA GLY A 32 1.22 23.24 -5.56
C GLY A 32 1.24 24.73 -5.19
N TYR A 33 0.09 25.39 -4.94
CA TYR A 33 -0.09 26.62 -4.12
C TYR A 33 0.63 27.92 -4.61
N ASN A 34 0.01 29.10 -4.51
CA ASN A 34 0.58 30.40 -4.92
C ASN A 34 1.10 31.25 -3.72
N PRO A 35 2.43 31.46 -3.56
CA PRO A 35 3.02 32.17 -2.41
C PRO A 35 2.43 33.53 -2.03
N GLN A 36 1.73 34.22 -2.94
CA GLN A 36 1.10 35.52 -2.69
C GLN A 36 0.05 35.52 -1.55
N HIS A 37 -0.35 34.35 -1.03
CA HIS A 37 -1.28 34.22 0.12
C HIS A 37 -0.68 33.52 1.35
N GLY A 38 0.64 33.26 1.38
CA GLY A 38 1.35 32.70 2.55
C GLY A 38 1.37 31.17 2.66
N ILE A 39 0.33 30.46 2.21
CA ILE A 39 0.23 28.96 2.05
C ILE A 39 -0.13 28.26 0.53
N ARG A 40 1.00 27.42 0.78
CA ARG A 40 2.04 26.55 0.14
C ARG A 40 2.57 25.46 1.06
N ILE A 41 2.62 24.27 0.48
CA ILE A 41 3.13 22.99 0.98
C ILE A 41 3.81 22.30 -0.23
N GLN A 42 4.65 21.30 0.02
CA GLN A 42 5.59 20.66 -0.91
C GLN A 42 5.00 20.25 -2.29
N ARG A 43 5.76 20.47 -3.37
CA ARG A 43 5.39 20.12 -4.75
C ARG A 43 5.98 18.74 -5.12
N ALA A 44 5.11 17.77 -5.45
CA ALA A 44 5.56 16.47 -5.96
C ALA A 44 6.42 16.65 -7.23
N ARG A 45 7.62 16.06 -7.26
CA ARG A 45 8.67 16.42 -8.25
C ARG A 45 8.33 16.05 -9.71
N ASN A 46 7.42 15.12 -9.93
CA ASN A 46 6.70 14.92 -11.20
C ASN A 46 5.35 14.20 -10.91
N PRO A 47 4.22 14.92 -10.80
CA PRO A 47 2.95 14.31 -10.41
C PRO A 47 2.37 13.41 -11.51
N THR A 48 2.55 13.77 -12.79
CA THR A 48 2.07 12.99 -13.93
C THR A 48 2.73 11.61 -13.96
N ALA A 49 4.05 11.54 -13.73
CA ALA A 49 4.76 10.26 -13.63
C ALA A 49 4.29 9.41 -12.44
N LEU A 50 3.93 10.04 -11.30
CA LEU A 50 3.36 9.32 -10.16
C LEU A 50 1.95 8.78 -10.45
N LEU A 51 1.10 9.53 -11.16
CA LEU A 51 -0.21 9.05 -11.58
C LEU A 51 -0.12 7.90 -12.59
N PHE A 52 0.82 7.96 -13.54
CA PHE A 52 1.10 6.81 -14.43
C PHE A 52 1.68 5.61 -13.68
N LEU A 53 2.53 5.82 -12.67
CA LEU A 53 3.04 4.73 -11.83
C LEU A 53 1.91 4.05 -11.04
N ILE A 54 1.01 4.83 -10.42
CA ILE A 54 -0.18 4.30 -9.75
C ILE A 54 -0.99 3.47 -10.75
N LEU A 55 -1.37 4.05 -11.89
CA LEU A 55 -2.17 3.37 -12.92
C LEU A 55 -1.52 2.05 -13.40
N ALA A 56 -0.22 2.04 -13.63
CA ALA A 56 0.51 0.85 -14.06
C ALA A 56 0.50 -0.25 -12.98
N ILE A 57 0.69 0.11 -11.70
CA ILE A 57 0.59 -0.85 -10.60
C ILE A 57 -0.86 -1.30 -10.37
N THR A 58 -1.86 -0.42 -10.48
CA THR A 58 -3.28 -0.78 -10.41
C THR A 58 -3.66 -1.85 -11.46
N PHE A 59 -3.12 -1.77 -12.68
CA PHE A 59 -3.29 -2.85 -13.66
C PHE A 59 -2.51 -4.13 -13.28
N ALA A 60 -1.29 -3.99 -12.75
CA ALA A 60 -0.47 -5.12 -12.29
C ALA A 60 -0.98 -5.83 -11.02
N THR A 61 -1.88 -5.20 -10.25
CA THR A 61 -2.59 -5.80 -9.12
C THR A 61 -3.98 -6.31 -9.50
N ILE A 62 -4.83 -5.50 -10.13
CA ILE A 62 -6.22 -5.87 -10.48
C ILE A 62 -6.26 -6.96 -11.57
N GLY A 63 -5.36 -6.92 -12.56
CA GLY A 63 -5.30 -7.94 -13.62
C GLY A 63 -5.18 -9.38 -13.08
N PRO A 64 -4.15 -9.66 -12.24
CA PRO A 64 -4.03 -10.96 -11.56
C PRO A 64 -5.20 -11.32 -10.64
N VAL A 65 -5.90 -10.35 -10.02
CA VAL A 65 -7.12 -10.62 -9.23
C VAL A 65 -8.26 -11.09 -10.13
N LEU A 66 -8.52 -10.40 -11.24
CA LEU A 66 -9.54 -10.79 -12.22
C LEU A 66 -9.27 -12.14 -12.90
N ALA A 67 -7.99 -12.53 -12.98
CA ALA A 67 -7.53 -13.82 -13.50
C ALA A 67 -7.53 -14.96 -12.45
N THR A 68 -8.07 -14.76 -11.24
CA THR A 68 -8.16 -15.83 -10.24
C THR A 68 -9.23 -16.88 -10.57
N ASN A 69 -9.06 -18.10 -10.06
CA ASN A 69 -10.04 -19.19 -10.22
C ASN A 69 -11.47 -18.79 -9.79
N SER A 70 -11.60 -17.94 -8.77
CA SER A 70 -12.90 -17.45 -8.28
C SER A 70 -13.63 -16.55 -9.28
N PHE A 71 -12.91 -15.80 -10.12
CA PHE A 71 -13.51 -14.99 -11.18
C PHE A 71 -13.59 -15.73 -12.52
N ALA A 72 -12.76 -16.75 -12.78
CA ALA A 72 -12.82 -17.55 -14.00
C ALA A 72 -14.21 -18.17 -14.27
N THR A 73 -14.92 -18.59 -13.22
CA THR A 73 -16.32 -19.07 -13.31
C THR A 73 -17.30 -17.98 -13.73
N THR A 74 -17.06 -16.73 -13.30
CA THR A 74 -17.85 -15.54 -13.69
C THR A 74 -17.60 -15.16 -15.16
N TRP A 75 -16.37 -15.37 -15.65
CA TRP A 75 -15.97 -15.10 -17.03
C TRP A 75 -16.33 -16.22 -18.03
N THR A 76 -16.67 -17.43 -17.55
CA THR A 76 -16.95 -18.59 -18.40
C THR A 76 -18.01 -18.34 -19.49
N PRO A 77 -19.12 -17.60 -19.26
CA PRO A 77 -20.08 -17.27 -20.32
C PRO A 77 -19.51 -16.41 -21.46
N ALA A 78 -18.42 -15.68 -21.24
CA ALA A 78 -17.81 -14.78 -22.24
C ALA A 78 -16.71 -15.44 -23.06
N TYR A 79 -15.96 -16.40 -22.49
CA TYR A 79 -14.86 -17.12 -23.16
C TYR A 79 -15.20 -18.58 -23.51
N GLY A 80 -16.44 -19.00 -23.24
CA GLY A 80 -16.92 -20.36 -23.46
C GLY A 80 -16.23 -21.41 -22.57
N ALA A 81 -16.38 -22.69 -22.93
CA ALA A 81 -15.80 -23.82 -22.20
C ALA A 81 -14.26 -23.95 -22.34
N SER A 82 -13.55 -22.90 -22.76
CA SER A 82 -12.09 -22.86 -22.78
C SER A 82 -11.57 -22.66 -21.35
N VAL A 83 -11.35 -23.78 -20.63
CA VAL A 83 -11.02 -23.80 -19.21
C VAL A 83 -9.70 -23.07 -18.93
N HIS A 84 -9.81 -21.78 -18.62
CA HIS A 84 -8.69 -20.98 -18.14
C HIS A 84 -8.35 -21.44 -16.72
N GLY A 85 -7.18 -22.08 -16.58
CA GLY A 85 -6.59 -22.39 -15.28
C GLY A 85 -6.24 -21.09 -14.55
N GLY A 86 -7.18 -20.60 -13.73
CA GLY A 86 -7.04 -19.33 -13.04
C GLY A 86 -5.95 -19.37 -11.96
N LEU A 87 -5.52 -18.18 -11.54
CA LEU A 87 -4.50 -18.04 -10.50
C LEU A 87 -5.07 -18.40 -9.11
N PRO A 88 -4.28 -19.05 -8.24
CA PRO A 88 -4.67 -19.29 -6.86
C PRO A 88 -4.65 -17.97 -6.07
N ILE A 89 -5.80 -17.58 -5.49
CA ILE A 89 -5.97 -16.35 -4.69
C ILE A 89 -4.94 -16.22 -3.55
N GLY A 90 -4.47 -17.35 -3.00
CA GLY A 90 -3.43 -17.39 -1.97
C GLY A 90 -2.05 -16.88 -2.42
N SER A 91 -1.75 -16.92 -3.71
CA SER A 91 -0.51 -16.34 -4.30
C SER A 91 -0.76 -14.92 -4.80
N VAL A 92 -1.93 -14.66 -5.38
CA VAL A 92 -2.31 -13.32 -5.86
C VAL A 92 -2.37 -12.31 -4.72
N LYS A 93 -2.89 -12.66 -3.53
CA LYS A 93 -2.83 -11.80 -2.34
C LYS A 93 -1.41 -11.38 -1.97
N VAL A 94 -0.45 -12.31 -2.00
CA VAL A 94 0.97 -12.05 -1.68
C VAL A 94 1.57 -11.08 -2.69
N TRP A 95 1.33 -11.33 -3.99
CA TRP A 95 1.78 -10.47 -5.08
C TRP A 95 1.24 -9.04 -4.95
N VAL A 96 -0.07 -8.91 -4.73
CA VAL A 96 -0.76 -7.61 -4.59
C VAL A 96 -0.19 -6.83 -3.38
N PHE A 97 -0.14 -7.43 -2.19
CA PHE A 97 0.38 -6.72 -1.01
C PHE A 97 1.86 -6.33 -1.13
N ILE A 98 2.70 -7.12 -1.80
CA ILE A 98 4.10 -6.74 -2.04
C ILE A 98 4.19 -5.54 -2.98
N LEU A 99 3.37 -5.49 -4.04
CA LEU A 99 3.29 -4.32 -4.92
C LEU A 99 2.70 -3.09 -4.22
N ASP A 100 1.72 -3.26 -3.34
CA ASP A 100 1.12 -2.17 -2.54
C ASP A 100 2.15 -1.51 -1.62
N ILE A 101 2.92 -2.33 -0.89
CA ILE A 101 3.98 -1.85 -0.01
C ILE A 101 5.05 -1.11 -0.81
N ALA A 102 5.45 -1.65 -1.96
CA ALA A 102 6.41 -1.01 -2.84
C ALA A 102 5.88 0.33 -3.40
N LEU A 103 4.63 0.37 -3.87
CA LEU A 103 3.99 1.57 -4.41
C LEU A 103 3.87 2.69 -3.37
N VAL A 104 3.33 2.38 -2.18
CA VAL A 104 3.21 3.35 -1.08
C VAL A 104 4.59 3.85 -0.66
N SER A 105 5.57 2.96 -0.52
CA SER A 105 6.94 3.33 -0.15
C SER A 105 7.61 4.23 -1.20
N ILE A 106 7.41 3.96 -2.49
CA ILE A 106 7.88 4.83 -3.58
C ILE A 106 7.18 6.18 -3.52
N ILE A 107 5.86 6.21 -3.38
CA ILE A 107 5.09 7.46 -3.34
C ILE A 107 5.49 8.32 -2.15
N ILE A 108 5.63 7.76 -0.94
CA ILE A 108 6.11 8.49 0.25
C ILE A 108 7.50 9.09 -0.03
N ASN A 109 8.45 8.29 -0.53
CA ASN A 109 9.78 8.78 -0.90
C ASN A 109 9.78 9.85 -2.01
N LYS A 110 8.75 9.93 -2.86
CA LYS A 110 8.62 10.94 -3.93
C LYS A 110 7.74 12.15 -3.54
N THR A 111 7.11 12.13 -2.36
CA THR A 111 6.15 13.16 -1.90
C THR A 111 6.50 13.79 -0.54
N GLY A 112 7.80 13.78 -0.17
CA GLY A 112 8.30 14.45 1.04
C GLY A 112 9.00 13.53 2.05
N GLY A 113 9.04 12.22 1.79
CA GLY A 113 9.47 11.25 2.80
C GLY A 113 8.46 11.11 3.94
N TRP A 114 8.78 10.30 4.94
CA TRP A 114 7.81 9.85 5.95
C TRP A 114 7.37 10.93 6.95
N ARG A 115 8.11 12.04 7.07
CA ARG A 115 7.74 13.18 7.92
C ARG A 115 6.64 14.06 7.31
N ALA A 116 6.69 14.30 5.99
CA ALA A 116 5.88 15.31 5.31
C ALA A 116 4.89 14.75 4.28
N SER A 117 5.06 13.50 3.84
CA SER A 117 4.08 12.83 2.98
C SER A 117 2.79 12.51 3.76
N PRO A 118 1.59 12.66 3.17
CA PRO A 118 0.33 12.31 3.83
C PRO A 118 -0.01 10.81 3.78
N PHE A 119 0.78 9.99 3.08
CA PHE A 119 0.51 8.56 2.88
C PHE A 119 1.02 7.54 3.93
N PRO A 120 1.83 7.88 4.97
CA PRO A 120 2.28 6.90 5.98
C PRO A 120 1.15 6.07 6.61
N SER A 121 -0.06 6.62 6.73
CA SER A 121 -1.26 5.94 7.25
C SER A 121 -1.66 4.69 6.44
N LEU A 122 -1.42 4.66 5.13
CA LEU A 122 -1.79 3.52 4.26
C LEU A 122 -0.99 2.24 4.59
N ASN A 123 0.18 2.38 5.23
CA ASN A 123 1.00 1.24 5.65
C ASN A 123 0.33 0.43 6.78
N PHE A 124 -0.57 1.03 7.55
CA PHE A 124 -1.39 0.30 8.54
C PHE A 124 -2.55 -0.43 7.88
N SER A 125 -3.07 0.08 6.76
CA SER A 125 -4.17 -0.56 6.01
C SER A 125 -3.77 -1.91 5.43
N ILE A 126 -2.53 -2.06 4.96
CA ILE A 126 -2.06 -3.30 4.30
C ILE A 126 -2.12 -4.53 5.24
N PRO A 127 -1.47 -4.57 6.42
CA PRO A 127 -1.56 -5.72 7.32
C PRO A 127 -2.98 -5.91 7.88
N ALA A 128 -3.72 -4.84 8.15
CA ALA A 128 -5.11 -4.94 8.60
C ALA A 128 -6.02 -5.63 7.56
N ILE A 129 -5.91 -5.24 6.28
CA ILE A 129 -6.65 -5.86 5.18
C ILE A 129 -6.16 -7.28 4.91
N ALA A 130 -4.87 -7.58 5.06
CA ALA A 130 -4.35 -8.95 4.96
C ALA A 130 -4.98 -9.90 5.99
N ILE A 131 -5.16 -9.44 7.24
CA ILE A 131 -5.85 -10.18 8.31
C ILE A 131 -7.32 -10.38 7.94
N LEU A 132 -8.03 -9.31 7.53
CA LEU A 132 -9.44 -9.37 7.15
C LEU A 132 -9.71 -10.26 5.92
N LEU A 133 -8.78 -10.32 4.96
CA LEU A 133 -8.80 -11.24 3.82
C LEU A 133 -8.24 -12.63 4.15
N GLY A 134 -8.01 -12.93 5.43
CA GLY A 134 -7.71 -14.27 5.92
C GLY A 134 -6.32 -14.81 5.57
N ASP A 135 -5.32 -13.96 5.28
CA ASP A 135 -3.93 -14.44 5.19
C ASP A 135 -3.38 -14.90 6.56
N SER A 136 -2.54 -15.94 6.55
CA SER A 136 -2.02 -16.54 7.79
C SER A 136 -1.13 -15.56 8.55
N GLY A 137 -1.10 -15.67 9.89
CA GLY A 137 -0.33 -14.75 10.74
C GLY A 137 1.15 -14.63 10.35
N ALA A 138 1.76 -15.71 9.86
CA ALA A 138 3.12 -15.71 9.30
C ALA A 138 3.27 -14.78 8.07
N LYS A 139 2.32 -14.78 7.13
CA LYS A 139 2.33 -13.85 5.99
C LYS A 139 2.16 -12.40 6.43
N VAL A 140 1.22 -12.15 7.36
CA VAL A 140 0.99 -10.80 7.89
C VAL A 140 2.23 -10.28 8.61
N ALA A 141 2.88 -11.12 9.42
CA ALA A 141 4.16 -10.79 10.06
C ALA A 141 5.27 -10.48 9.04
N ILE A 142 5.34 -11.19 7.91
CA ILE A 142 6.25 -10.85 6.80
C ILE A 142 5.93 -9.48 6.21
N TYR A 143 4.65 -9.18 5.91
CA TYR A 143 4.25 -7.86 5.39
C TYR A 143 4.61 -6.73 6.36
N THR A 144 4.30 -6.90 7.65
CA THR A 144 4.63 -5.94 8.72
C THR A 144 6.14 -5.76 8.90
N THR A 145 6.93 -6.85 8.82
CA THR A 145 8.40 -6.78 8.89
C THR A 145 8.99 -6.07 7.68
N LEU A 146 8.49 -6.35 6.48
CA LEU A 146 8.93 -5.72 5.24
C LEU A 146 8.60 -4.22 5.23
N LEU A 147 7.43 -3.82 5.74
CA LEU A 147 7.08 -2.42 6.01
C LEU A 147 8.04 -1.74 7.00
N ALA A 148 8.31 -2.37 8.15
CA ALA A 148 9.23 -1.85 9.17
C ALA A 148 10.66 -1.64 8.63
N LEU A 149 11.14 -2.57 7.80
CA LEU A 149 12.45 -2.50 7.14
C LEU A 149 12.52 -1.39 6.10
N ILE A 150 11.53 -1.27 5.21
CA ILE A 150 11.52 -0.21 4.18
C ILE A 150 11.36 1.17 4.83
N PHE A 151 10.54 1.29 5.88
CA PHE A 151 10.38 2.54 6.62
C PHE A 151 11.69 2.95 7.32
N GLY A 152 12.30 2.04 8.09
CA GLY A 152 13.58 2.31 8.77
C GLY A 152 14.72 2.61 7.80
N GLY A 153 14.84 1.82 6.72
CA GLY A 153 15.82 2.04 5.66
C GLY A 153 15.62 3.36 4.93
N SER A 154 14.37 3.80 4.73
CA SER A 154 14.05 5.09 4.14
C SER A 154 14.41 6.24 5.08
N LEU A 155 14.03 6.21 6.36
CA LEU A 155 14.45 7.22 7.35
C LEU A 155 15.97 7.31 7.44
N TRP A 156 16.67 6.17 7.49
CA TRP A 156 18.14 6.15 7.50
C TRP A 156 18.74 6.73 6.21
N TYR A 157 18.21 6.36 5.04
CA TYR A 157 18.65 6.93 3.76
C TYR A 157 18.48 8.45 3.71
N TRP A 158 17.31 8.97 4.12
CA TRP A 158 17.03 10.40 4.20
C TRP A 158 17.93 11.10 5.22
N ARG A 159 18.22 10.48 6.37
CA ARG A 159 19.17 11.02 7.36
C ARG A 159 20.62 11.05 6.84
N SER A 160 21.03 10.08 6.03
CA SER A 160 22.40 9.97 5.50
C SER A 160 22.66 10.80 4.24
N HIS A 161 21.64 11.08 3.41
CA HIS A 161 21.79 11.79 2.14
C HIS A 161 21.02 13.12 2.07
N GLY A 162 20.07 13.35 2.97
CA GLY A 162 19.19 14.53 3.00
C GLY A 162 19.81 15.72 3.72
N ALA A 163 20.87 16.28 3.15
CA ALA A 163 21.50 17.48 3.69
C ALA A 163 20.56 18.72 3.63
N HIS A 164 20.43 19.41 4.77
CA HIS A 164 20.02 20.82 4.93
C HIS A 164 18.55 21.28 4.78
N ILE A 165 17.53 20.44 4.54
CA ILE A 165 16.16 20.97 4.26
C ILE A 165 15.19 21.03 5.46
N GLU A 166 15.19 20.09 6.41
CA GLU A 166 14.31 20.15 7.60
C GLU A 166 15.06 19.84 8.90
N SER A 167 15.09 20.81 9.82
CA SER A 167 15.83 20.77 11.09
C SER A 167 15.08 20.08 12.24
N GLY A 168 14.45 18.94 11.99
CA GLY A 168 13.91 18.08 13.05
C GLY A 168 15.04 17.28 13.73
N ARG A 169 14.92 17.02 15.02
CA ARG A 169 15.96 16.33 15.81
C ARG A 169 16.06 14.87 15.35
N SER A 170 17.22 14.26 15.54
CA SER A 170 17.44 12.83 15.24
C SER A 170 16.64 11.91 16.17
N GLU A 171 16.28 12.42 17.36
CA GLU A 171 15.37 11.79 18.31
C GLU A 171 13.94 11.68 17.73
N ASP A 172 13.48 12.68 16.97
CA ASP A 172 12.14 12.71 16.38
C ASP A 172 11.97 11.60 15.31
N ASP A 173 13.01 11.32 14.51
CA ASP A 173 13.01 10.19 13.56
C ASP A 173 12.93 8.85 14.27
N VAL A 174 13.72 8.68 15.35
CA VAL A 174 13.76 7.42 16.10
C VAL A 174 12.45 7.21 16.85
N ALA A 175 11.85 8.27 17.41
CA ALA A 175 10.52 8.22 18.03
C ALA A 175 9.44 7.85 17.00
N LEU A 176 9.39 8.52 15.85
CA LEU A 176 8.44 8.23 14.76
C LEU A 176 8.61 6.77 14.26
N TRP A 177 9.85 6.31 14.12
CA TRP A 177 10.17 4.94 13.72
C TRP A 177 9.65 3.90 14.72
N ILE A 178 10.02 4.04 16.00
CA ILE A 178 9.64 3.12 17.07
C ILE A 178 8.12 3.11 17.27
N VAL A 179 7.47 4.27 17.34
CA VAL A 179 6.01 4.37 17.58
C VAL A 179 5.23 3.72 16.43
N THR A 180 5.64 3.94 15.18
CA THR A 180 4.98 3.30 14.01
C THR A 180 5.18 1.79 14.02
N ILE A 181 6.39 1.29 14.34
CA ILE A 181 6.64 -0.16 14.43
C ILE A 181 5.84 -0.80 15.57
N LEU A 182 5.80 -0.16 16.75
CA LEU A 182 5.00 -0.66 17.88
C LEU A 182 3.51 -0.65 17.56
N ALA A 183 3.01 0.37 16.87
CA ALA A 183 1.63 0.42 16.40
C ALA A 183 1.33 -0.65 15.33
N LEU A 184 2.21 -0.85 14.34
CA LEU A 184 2.07 -1.92 13.34
C LEU A 184 2.12 -3.32 13.98
N ALA A 185 3.02 -3.53 14.94
CA ALA A 185 3.13 -4.77 15.70
C ALA A 185 1.88 -5.01 16.57
N LEU A 186 1.35 -3.98 17.23
CA LEU A 186 0.12 -4.03 18.01
C LEU A 186 -1.10 -4.36 17.14
N THR A 187 -1.28 -3.68 16.00
CA THR A 187 -2.35 -3.97 15.04
C THR A 187 -2.24 -5.40 14.49
N THR A 188 -1.02 -5.84 14.17
CA THR A 188 -0.76 -7.21 13.70
C THR A 188 -1.08 -8.24 14.77
N ALA A 189 -0.60 -8.04 16.01
CA ALA A 189 -0.83 -8.96 17.12
C ALA A 189 -2.31 -9.06 17.49
N ILE A 190 -3.00 -7.92 17.67
CA ILE A 190 -4.44 -7.89 17.94
C ILE A 190 -5.20 -8.64 16.85
N GLY A 191 -5.00 -8.28 15.57
CA GLY A 191 -5.74 -8.90 14.48
C GLY A 191 -5.43 -10.39 14.27
N VAL A 192 -4.23 -10.85 14.63
CA VAL A 192 -3.89 -12.29 14.63
C VAL A 192 -4.57 -13.02 15.81
N PHE A 193 -4.65 -12.41 16.99
CA PHE A 193 -5.32 -13.01 18.15
C PHE A 193 -6.86 -12.96 18.07
N THR A 194 -7.45 -11.91 17.49
CA THR A 194 -8.91 -11.79 17.30
C THR A 194 -9.44 -12.55 16.10
N ARG A 195 -8.55 -13.11 15.26
CA ARG A 195 -8.94 -14.00 14.17
C ARG A 195 -9.35 -15.36 14.75
N HIS A 196 -10.65 -15.51 14.99
CA HIS A 196 -11.25 -16.82 15.20
C HIS A 196 -10.90 -17.77 14.03
N THR A 197 -10.60 -19.01 14.39
CA THR A 197 -10.25 -20.14 13.51
C THR A 197 -11.46 -20.69 12.78
#